data_AF-A0A929EI62-F1
#
_entry.id   AF-A0A929EI62-F1
#
_cell.length_a   1.000
_cell.length_b   1.000
_cell.length_c   1.000
_cell.angle_alpha   90.00
_cell.angle_beta   90.00
_cell.angle_gamma   90.00
#
_symmetry.space_group_name_H-M   'P 1'
#
loop_
_entity.id
_entity.type
_entity.pdbx_description
1 polymer ?
#
loop_
_entity_poly.entity_id
_entity_poly.type
_entity_poly.pdbx_seq_one_letter_code
_entity_poly.pdbx_strand_id
1 'polypeptide(L)'
;MALVSIIIPVKEINDYIRESVPHILNMDYQDFEILIFPDTASEESFEKTRIIPTGSMGPAEKRDLALEHATGEILAFLDDDAYPERGWLVSALKGFDDPEVAAVGGPAVTPDSDSVWQRASGMVFESRLTSGEYGYRYI
;
A
#
# COMPACT_ATOMS: atom_id res chain seq x y z
N MET A 1 12.96 14.77 6.95
CA MET A 1 11.62 14.18 7.01
C MET A 1 11.79 12.69 7.29
N ALA A 2 10.81 12.03 7.92
CA ALA A 2 10.94 10.64 8.37
C ALA A 2 10.99 9.67 7.18
N LEU A 3 11.96 8.76 7.15
CA LEU A 3 11.98 7.71 6.13
C LEU A 3 10.73 6.82 6.28
N VAL A 4 10.04 6.54 5.18
CA VAL A 4 8.85 5.66 5.16
C VAL A 4 9.20 4.31 4.52
N SER A 5 8.89 3.21 5.19
CA SER A 5 8.98 1.86 4.60
C SER A 5 7.61 1.42 4.10
N ILE A 6 7.46 1.29 2.79
CA ILE A 6 6.23 0.82 2.14
C ILE A 6 6.30 -0.71 2.07
N ILE A 7 5.33 -1.39 2.66
CA ILE A 7 5.33 -2.84 2.85
C ILE A 7 4.21 -3.46 2.00
N ILE A 8 4.61 -4.33 1.06
CA ILE A 8 3.71 -5.00 0.12
C ILE A 8 3.85 -6.52 0.25
N PRO A 9 2.93 -7.19 0.98
CA PRO A 9 2.88 -8.64 1.03
C PRO A 9 2.24 -9.18 -0.27
N VAL A 10 2.88 -10.15 -0.92
CA VAL A 10 2.34 -10.72 -2.17
C VAL A 10 2.67 -12.20 -2.26
N LYS A 11 1.87 -13.03 -2.95
CA LYS A 11 2.27 -14.44 -3.18
C LYS A 11 3.41 -14.57 -4.19
N GLU A 12 3.30 -13.86 -5.30
CA GLU A 12 4.27 -13.82 -6.39
C GLU A 12 4.24 -12.45 -7.05
N ILE A 13 5.34 -12.02 -7.67
CA ILE A 13 5.34 -10.75 -8.39
C ILE A 13 4.39 -10.84 -9.58
N ASN A 14 3.34 -10.03 -9.55
CA ASN A 14 2.22 -10.06 -10.50
C ASN A 14 2.09 -8.73 -11.26
N ASP A 15 1.10 -8.67 -12.15
CA ASP A 15 0.86 -7.48 -12.97
C ASP A 15 0.45 -6.26 -12.14
N TYR A 16 -0.21 -6.46 -11.00
CA TYR A 16 -0.56 -5.36 -10.10
C TYR A 16 0.68 -4.74 -9.43
N ILE A 17 1.69 -5.53 -9.05
CA ILE A 17 2.97 -4.99 -8.59
C ILE A 17 3.64 -4.14 -9.70
N ARG A 18 3.62 -4.64 -10.95
CA ARG A 18 4.22 -3.95 -12.09
C ARG A 18 3.49 -2.65 -12.43
N GLU A 19 2.20 -2.58 -12.13
CA GLU A 19 1.40 -1.35 -12.20
C GLU A 19 1.69 -0.42 -11.01
N SER A 20 1.63 -0.94 -9.78
CA SER A 20 1.67 -0.16 -8.54
C SER A 20 3.03 0.49 -8.28
N VAL A 21 4.14 -0.21 -8.53
CA VAL A 21 5.48 0.32 -8.24
C VAL A 21 5.77 1.65 -8.99
N PRO A 22 5.48 1.81 -10.29
CA PRO A 22 5.56 3.10 -10.96
C PRO A 22 4.76 4.24 -10.29
N HIS A 23 3.56 3.95 -9.77
CA HIS A 23 2.76 4.95 -9.04
C HIS A 23 3.42 5.35 -7.73
N ILE A 24 3.95 4.38 -6.97
CA ILE A 24 4.70 4.61 -5.74
C ILE A 24 5.94 5.47 -6.02
N LEU A 25 6.70 5.16 -7.08
CA LEU A 25 7.89 5.92 -7.47
C LEU A 25 7.60 7.38 -7.85
N ASN A 26 6.40 7.65 -8.36
CA ASN A 26 5.95 8.97 -8.81
C ASN A 26 5.21 9.79 -7.74
N MET A 27 5.23 9.35 -6.48
CA MET A 27 4.66 10.12 -5.37
C MET A 27 5.38 11.46 -5.15
N ASP A 28 4.69 12.45 -4.60
CA ASP A 28 5.29 13.76 -4.32
C ASP A 28 6.27 13.72 -3.13
N TYR A 29 6.10 12.74 -2.24
CA TYR A 29 7.06 12.43 -1.16
C TYR A 29 8.09 11.41 -1.65
N GLN A 30 9.38 11.67 -1.44
CA GLN A 30 10.47 10.89 -2.07
C GLN A 30 11.40 10.16 -1.08
N ASP A 31 11.30 10.43 0.22
CA ASP A 31 12.12 9.79 1.26
C ASP A 31 11.46 8.49 1.73
N PHE A 32 11.44 7.47 0.87
CA PHE A 32 10.86 6.16 1.16
C PHE A 32 11.68 5.00 0.58
N GLU A 33 11.39 3.80 1.08
CA GLU A 33 11.80 2.53 0.48
C GLU A 33 10.58 1.63 0.25
N ILE A 34 10.71 0.66 -0.67
CA ILE A 34 9.66 -0.32 -0.98
C ILE A 34 10.16 -1.70 -0.59
N LEU A 35 9.37 -2.43 0.19
CA LEU A 35 9.65 -3.80 0.62
C LEU A 35 8.56 -4.71 0.11
N ILE A 36 8.92 -5.63 -0.79
CA ILE A 36 7.98 -6.60 -1.38
C ILE A 36 8.33 -7.99 -0.88
N PHE A 37 7.33 -8.71 -0.38
CA PHE A 37 7.51 -10.01 0.28
C PHE A 37 6.81 -11.15 -0.49
N PRO A 38 7.37 -11.63 -1.63
CA PRO A 38 6.83 -12.78 -2.36
C PRO A 38 7.10 -14.12 -1.64
N ASP A 39 6.35 -15.17 -1.95
CA ASP A 39 6.62 -16.52 -1.43
C ASP A 39 7.93 -17.09 -2.00
N THR A 40 8.22 -16.80 -3.26
CA THR A 40 9.39 -17.29 -3.99
C THR A 40 10.30 -16.14 -4.43
N ALA A 41 11.58 -16.45 -4.67
CA ALA A 41 12.50 -15.47 -5.20
C ALA A 41 12.05 -14.99 -6.59
N SER A 42 12.24 -13.70 -6.86
CA SER A 42 12.00 -13.08 -8.17
C SER A 42 13.30 -12.44 -8.67
N GLU A 43 13.49 -12.45 -9.99
CA GLU A 43 14.59 -11.75 -10.67
C GLU A 43 14.25 -10.30 -11.01
N GLU A 44 12.99 -9.88 -10.77
CA GLU A 44 12.58 -8.51 -11.03
C GLU A 44 13.31 -7.51 -10.12
N SER A 45 13.54 -6.33 -10.66
CA SER A 45 14.23 -5.26 -9.96
C SER A 45 13.54 -3.94 -10.26
N PHE A 46 13.24 -3.20 -9.20
CA PHE A 46 12.63 -1.89 -9.25
C PHE A 46 13.47 -0.91 -8.43
N GLU A 47 13.39 0.38 -8.78
CA GLU A 47 14.07 1.43 -8.02
C GLU A 47 13.55 1.50 -6.59
N LYS A 48 14.42 1.80 -5.62
CA LYS A 48 14.09 1.90 -4.18
C LYS A 48 13.45 0.64 -3.56
N THR A 49 13.48 -0.50 -4.26
CA THR A 49 12.78 -1.72 -3.87
C THR A 49 13.74 -2.80 -3.41
N ARG A 50 13.38 -3.45 -2.29
CA ARG A 50 13.96 -4.73 -1.85
C ARG A 50 12.89 -5.81 -1.95
N ILE A 51 13.20 -6.88 -2.66
CA ILE A 51 12.33 -8.06 -2.78
C ILE A 51 12.90 -9.15 -1.88
N ILE A 52 12.13 -9.57 -0.88
CA ILE A 52 12.56 -10.49 0.16
C ILE A 52 11.65 -11.72 0.14
N PRO A 53 12.12 -12.87 -0.39
CA PRO A 53 11.30 -14.07 -0.44
C PRO A 53 11.07 -14.66 0.95
N THR A 54 9.83 -15.01 1.25
CA THR A 54 9.42 -15.43 2.61
C THR A 54 9.11 -16.92 2.73
N GLY A 55 8.99 -17.63 1.61
CA GLY A 55 8.31 -18.93 1.59
C GLY A 55 6.80 -18.77 1.77
N SER A 56 6.10 -19.89 1.94
CA SER A 56 4.65 -19.93 2.10
C SER A 56 4.25 -19.44 3.50
N MET A 57 3.86 -18.17 3.59
CA MET A 57 3.31 -17.55 4.82
C MET A 57 2.17 -16.59 4.49
N GLY A 58 1.32 -16.33 5.50
CA GLY A 58 0.19 -15.44 5.38
C GLY A 58 0.60 -13.95 5.29
N PRO A 59 -0.28 -13.07 4.78
CA PRO A 59 0.01 -11.64 4.65
C PRO A 59 0.27 -10.95 6.00
N ALA A 60 -0.34 -11.40 7.09
CA ALA A 60 -0.06 -10.88 8.42
C ALA A 60 1.38 -11.21 8.87
N GLU A 61 1.80 -12.46 8.71
CA GLU A 61 3.17 -12.90 9.04
C GLU A 61 4.22 -12.18 8.20
N LYS A 62 3.92 -11.89 6.92
CA LYS A 62 4.76 -11.06 6.05
C LYS A 62 4.91 -9.63 6.57
N ARG A 63 3.82 -9.03 7.05
CA ARG A 63 3.84 -7.68 7.63
C ARG A 63 4.62 -7.64 8.94
N ASP A 64 4.53 -8.68 9.76
CA ASP A 64 5.34 -8.82 10.98
C ASP A 64 6.83 -8.98 10.65
N LEU A 65 7.17 -9.84 9.68
CA LEU A 65 8.55 -10.00 9.20
C LEU A 65 9.10 -8.69 8.64
N ALA A 66 8.27 -7.91 7.96
CA ALA A 66 8.69 -6.63 7.39
C ALA A 66 9.22 -5.65 8.44
N LEU A 67 8.80 -5.75 9.71
CA LEU A 67 9.29 -4.93 10.81
C LEU A 67 10.79 -5.14 11.07
N GLU A 68 11.31 -6.34 10.80
CA GLU A 68 12.74 -6.66 10.98
C GLU A 68 13.61 -6.11 9.85
N HIS A 69 12.99 -5.84 8.69
CA HIS A 69 13.68 -5.37 7.50
C HIS A 69 13.53 -3.87 7.26
N ALA A 70 12.42 -3.27 7.70
CA ALA A 70 12.13 -1.86 7.56
C ALA A 70 13.19 -0.98 8.22
N THR A 71 13.62 0.06 7.51
CA THR A 71 14.55 1.08 7.99
C THR A 71 13.88 2.43 8.22
N GLY A 72 12.64 2.57 7.75
CA GLY A 72 11.80 3.74 7.96
C GLY A 72 11.29 3.84 9.39
N GLU A 73 11.13 5.07 9.85
CA GLU A 73 10.49 5.39 11.13
C GLU A 73 8.97 5.19 11.05
N ILE A 74 8.39 5.36 9.85
CA ILE A 74 6.97 5.16 9.58
C ILE A 74 6.81 3.95 8.65
N LEU A 75 5.84 3.10 8.97
CA LEU A 75 5.48 1.93 8.18
C LEU A 75 4.19 2.21 7.42
N ALA A 76 4.21 2.03 6.11
CA ALA A 76 3.07 2.22 5.23
C ALA A 76 2.68 0.89 4.60
N PHE A 77 1.55 0.32 5.03
CA PHE A 77 1.06 -0.93 4.48
C PHE A 77 0.24 -0.68 3.21
N LEU A 78 0.56 -1.40 2.14
CA LEU A 78 -0.13 -1.34 0.86
C LEU A 78 -0.32 -2.76 0.32
N ASP A 79 -1.51 -3.07 -0.17
CA ASP A 79 -1.78 -4.37 -0.81
C ASP A 79 -1.23 -4.37 -2.25
N ASP A 80 -1.00 -5.55 -2.80
CA ASP A 80 -0.36 -5.69 -4.12
C ASP A 80 -1.24 -5.21 -5.27
N ASP A 81 -2.57 -5.26 -5.09
CA ASP A 81 -3.61 -4.79 -6.01
C ASP A 81 -4.05 -3.33 -5.77
N ALA A 82 -3.29 -2.58 -4.95
CA ALA A 82 -3.52 -1.18 -4.67
C ALA A 82 -2.31 -0.33 -5.09
N TYR A 83 -2.58 0.92 -5.48
CA TYR A 83 -1.54 1.92 -5.73
C TYR A 83 -1.92 3.28 -5.15
N PRO A 84 -0.94 4.08 -4.70
CA PRO A 84 -1.22 5.35 -4.06
C PRO A 84 -1.47 6.48 -5.07
N GLU A 85 -2.27 7.46 -4.65
CA GLU A 85 -2.28 8.78 -5.28
C GLU A 85 -0.96 9.53 -4.99
N ARG A 86 -0.56 10.47 -5.85
CA ARG A 86 0.70 11.22 -5.73
C ARG A 86 0.89 11.87 -4.36
N GLY A 87 -0.19 12.41 -3.78
CA GLY A 87 -0.19 13.11 -2.49
C GLY A 87 -0.36 12.22 -1.26
N TRP A 88 -0.35 10.89 -1.41
CA TRP A 88 -0.69 9.94 -0.34
C TRP A 88 0.15 10.13 0.93
N LEU A 89 1.48 9.97 0.84
CA LEU A 89 2.36 10.11 2.00
C LEU A 89 2.44 11.54 2.52
N VAL A 90 2.40 12.55 1.64
CA VAL A 90 2.38 13.97 2.06
C VAL A 90 1.16 14.27 2.94
N SER A 91 0.02 13.66 2.63
CA SER A 91 -1.22 13.85 3.40
C SER A 91 -1.23 13.01 4.67
N ALA A 92 -0.82 11.74 4.59
CA ALA A 92 -0.77 10.83 5.72
C ALA A 92 0.19 11.32 6.82
N LEU A 93 1.37 11.82 6.44
CA LEU A 93 2.40 12.21 7.40
C LEU A 93 1.99 13.39 8.30
N LYS A 94 1.07 14.26 7.85
CA LYS A 94 0.49 15.33 8.67
C LYS A 94 -0.25 14.80 9.90
N GLY A 95 -0.80 13.58 9.82
CA GLY A 95 -1.47 12.95 10.95
C GLY A 95 -0.53 12.68 12.12
N PHE A 96 0.77 12.51 11.87
CA PHE A 96 1.79 12.27 12.88
C PHE A 96 2.42 13.56 13.45
N ASP A 97 1.94 14.75 13.04
CA ASP A 97 2.31 16.01 13.71
C ASP A 97 1.80 16.04 15.16
N ASP A 98 0.76 15.26 15.47
CA ASP A 98 0.30 14.97 16.81
C ASP A 98 0.99 13.70 17.34
N PRO A 99 1.83 13.79 18.40
CA PRO A 99 2.56 12.64 18.93
C PRO A 99 1.66 11.58 19.59
N GLU A 100 0.37 11.86 19.84
CA GLU A 100 -0.58 10.86 20.33
C GLU A 100 -1.15 9.96 19.20
N VAL A 101 -0.94 10.34 17.94
CA VAL A 101 -1.44 9.57 16.78
C VAL A 101 -0.46 8.43 16.45
N ALA A 102 -0.92 7.20 16.66
CA ALA A 102 -0.14 6.00 16.36
C ALA A 102 -0.38 5.44 14.93
N ALA A 103 -1.51 5.79 14.31
CA ALA A 103 -1.87 5.27 12.99
C ALA A 103 -2.80 6.23 12.24
N VAL A 104 -2.66 6.25 10.92
CA VAL A 104 -3.51 7.01 9.99
C VAL A 104 -3.97 6.08 8.88
N GLY A 105 -5.23 6.23 8.47
CA GLY A 105 -5.82 5.49 7.37
C GLY A 105 -6.45 6.45 6.37
N GLY A 106 -6.33 6.12 5.08
CA GLY A 106 -6.97 6.85 3.99
C GLY A 106 -8.17 6.10 3.42
N PRO A 107 -8.93 6.73 2.51
CA PRO A 107 -9.94 6.04 1.74
C PRO A 107 -9.31 5.04 0.76
N ALA A 108 -10.05 3.97 0.47
CA ALA A 108 -9.76 2.96 -0.55
C ALA A 108 -10.70 3.21 -1.72
N VAL A 109 -10.36 4.20 -2.54
CA VAL A 109 -11.17 4.64 -3.69
C VAL A 109 -10.91 3.72 -4.88
N THR A 110 -11.96 3.38 -5.62
CA THR A 110 -11.83 2.62 -6.87
C THR A 110 -11.37 3.54 -8.01
N PRO A 111 -10.29 3.22 -8.73
CA PRO A 111 -9.80 4.07 -9.83
C PRO A 111 -10.83 4.26 -10.95
N ASP A 112 -10.83 5.46 -11.57
CA ASP A 112 -11.68 5.74 -12.73
C ASP A 112 -11.32 4.92 -13.97
N SER A 113 -10.07 4.47 -14.07
CA SER A 113 -9.55 3.63 -15.14
C SER A 113 -10.00 2.18 -15.05
N ASP A 114 -10.58 1.76 -13.93
CA ASP A 114 -11.00 0.38 -13.70
C ASP A 114 -12.15 -0.04 -14.62
N SER A 115 -12.25 -1.36 -14.83
CA SER A 115 -13.33 -1.93 -15.62
C SER A 115 -14.71 -1.63 -15.01
N VAL A 116 -15.75 -1.69 -15.83
CA VAL A 116 -17.14 -1.50 -15.39
C VAL A 116 -17.50 -2.39 -14.20
N TRP A 117 -17.00 -3.62 -14.16
CA TRP A 117 -17.29 -4.56 -13.07
C TRP A 117 -16.53 -4.24 -11.78
N GLN A 118 -15.25 -3.84 -11.88
CA GLN A 118 -14.49 -3.36 -10.73
C GLN A 118 -15.13 -2.11 -10.13
N ARG A 119 -15.50 -1.14 -10.97
CA ARG A 119 -16.23 0.07 -10.54
C ARG A 119 -17.60 -0.24 -9.95
N ALA A 120 -18.34 -1.19 -10.52
CA ALA A 120 -19.60 -1.65 -9.93
C ALA A 120 -19.39 -2.28 -8.53
N SER A 121 -18.30 -3.04 -8.34
CA SER A 121 -17.91 -3.55 -7.02
C SER A 121 -17.59 -2.40 -6.06
N GLY A 122 -16.82 -1.39 -6.49
CA GLY A 122 -16.54 -0.18 -5.72
C GLY A 122 -17.81 0.54 -5.26
N MET A 123 -18.76 0.76 -6.17
CA MET A 123 -20.05 1.39 -5.88
C MET A 123 -20.87 0.62 -4.82
N VAL A 124 -20.72 -0.70 -4.75
CA VAL A 124 -21.35 -1.49 -3.68
C VAL A 124 -20.77 -1.08 -2.32
N PHE A 125 -19.45 -0.91 -2.20
CA PHE A 125 -18.80 -0.43 -0.97
C PHE A 125 -19.07 1.05 -0.67
N GLU A 126 -19.19 1.91 -1.67
CA GLU A 126 -19.59 3.32 -1.48
C GLU A 126 -21.03 3.46 -0.95
N SER A 127 -21.88 2.47 -1.25
CA SER A 127 -23.28 2.51 -0.84
C SER A 127 -23.45 2.42 0.67
N ARG A 128 -24.42 3.18 1.18
CA ARG A 128 -24.84 3.12 2.58
C ARG A 128 -25.34 1.72 2.99
N LEU A 129 -25.81 0.92 2.04
CA LEU A 129 -26.29 -0.43 2.31
C LEU A 129 -25.17 -1.36 2.79
N THR A 130 -23.98 -1.24 2.19
CA THR A 130 -22.83 -2.11 2.50
C THR A 130 -21.99 -1.53 3.61
N SER A 131 -21.63 -0.25 3.52
CA SER A 131 -20.65 0.37 4.42
C SER A 131 -21.27 1.25 5.51
N GLY A 132 -22.60 1.43 5.50
CA GLY A 132 -23.29 2.24 6.50
C GLY A 132 -22.77 3.68 6.52
N GLU A 133 -22.41 4.17 7.71
CA GLU A 133 -21.82 5.50 7.89
C GLU A 133 -20.34 5.55 7.50
N TYR A 134 -19.69 4.40 7.26
CA TYR A 134 -18.28 4.31 6.87
C TYR A 134 -18.05 4.37 5.36
N GLY A 135 -19.07 4.73 4.56
CA GLY A 135 -18.94 4.92 3.12
C GLY A 135 -17.86 5.95 2.73
N TYR A 136 -17.55 6.90 3.63
CA TYR A 136 -16.45 7.86 3.45
C TYR A 136 -15.07 7.21 3.27
N ARG A 137 -14.93 5.92 3.62
CA ARG A 137 -13.71 5.14 3.39
C ARG A 137 -13.52 4.71 1.94
N TYR A 138 -14.49 4.95 1.05
CA TYR A 138 -14.48 4.46 -0.33
C TYR A 138 -14.72 5.55 -1.37
N ILE A 139 -14.84 6.81 -0.94
CA ILE A 139 -15.12 8.00 -1.79
C ILE A 139 -14.02 9.04 -1.70
#